data_AF-A0A4Z2E8Y2-F1
#
_entry.id   AF-A0A4Z2E8Y2-F1
#
_cell.length_a   1.000
_cell.length_b   1.000
_cell.length_c   1.000
_cell.angle_alpha   90.00
_cell.angle_beta   90.00
_cell.angle_gamma   90.00
#
_symmetry.space_group_name_H-M   'P 1'
#
loop_
_entity.id
_entity.type
_entity.pdbx_description
1 polymer ?
#
loop_
_entity_poly.entity_id
_entity_poly.type
_entity_poly.pdbx_seq_one_letter_code
_entity_poly.pdbx_strand_id
1 'polypeptide(L)' 'MEEIHFEDGEFIVRQGARGDTFFIISSGKVNVTQEDSANQEPTHIRELTRGDWFGEKALQG' A
#
# COMPACT_ATOMS: atom_id res chain seq x y z
N MET A 1 11.52 -8.83 10.98
CA MET A 1 10.36 -8.74 10.07
C MET A 1 9.18 -9.25 10.86
N GLU A 2 8.14 -8.44 11.00
CA GLU A 2 6.93 -8.77 11.74
C GLU A 2 5.82 -9.04 10.73
N GLU A 3 5.02 -10.08 10.96
CA GLU A 3 3.89 -10.43 10.09
C GLU A 3 2.65 -9.69 10.56
N ILE A 4 2.02 -8.96 9.63
CA ILE A 4 0.78 -8.21 9.88
C ILE A 4 -0.25 -8.71 8.87
N HIS A 5 -1.45 -8.99 9.36
CA HIS A 5 -2.56 -9.48 8.55
C HIS A 5 -3.61 -8.38 8.41
N PHE A 6 -4.17 -8.27 7.22
CA PHE A 6 -5.22 -7.32 6.87
C PHE A 6 -6.39 -8.08 6.26
N GLU A 7 -7.61 -7.65 6.58
CA GLU A 7 -8.82 -8.17 5.95
C GLU A 7 -9.07 -7.50 4.60
N ASP A 8 -9.97 -8.10 3.80
CA ASP A 8 -10.36 -7.52 2.52
C ASP A 8 -11.01 -6.14 2.72
N GLY A 9 -10.57 -5.16 1.93
CA GLY A 9 -11.00 -3.77 2.05
C GLY A 9 -10.26 -2.93 3.11
N GLU A 10 -9.37 -3.51 3.91
CA GLU A 10 -8.55 -2.73 4.85
C GLU A 10 -7.41 -1.98 4.14
N PHE A 11 -7.16 -0.75 4.60
CA PHE A 11 -6.06 0.06 4.11
C PHE A 11 -4.78 -0.24 4.88
N ILE A 12 -3.75 -0.73 4.18
CA ILE A 12 -2.43 -0.95 4.78
C ILE A 12 -1.69 0.38 5.02
N VAL A 13 -1.74 1.27 4.02
CA VAL A 13 -1.20 2.64 4.08
C VAL A 13 -2.13 3.60 3.34
N ARG A 14 -2.13 4.88 3.74
CA ARG A 14 -2.88 5.95 3.06
C ARG A 14 -1.93 6.92 2.37
N GLN A 15 -2.33 7.42 1.20
CA GLN A 15 -1.59 8.45 0.48
C GLN A 15 -1.37 9.67 1.40
N GLY A 16 -0.14 10.21 1.40
CA GLY A 16 0.24 11.33 2.26
C GLY A 16 0.49 10.97 3.73
N ALA A 17 0.25 9.73 4.16
CA ALA A 17 0.66 9.29 5.49
C ALA A 17 2.19 9.29 5.59
N ARG A 18 2.71 9.79 6.72
CA ARG A 18 4.13 9.64 7.04
C ARG A 18 4.40 8.16 7.30
N GLY A 19 5.17 7.52 6.42
CA GLY A 19 5.59 6.14 6.59
C GLY A 19 7.10 6.06 6.80
N ASP A 20 7.52 5.08 7.56
CA ASP A 20 8.91 4.61 7.73
C ASP A 20 8.97 3.07 7.68
N THR A 21 7.90 2.44 7.17
CA THR A 21 7.76 0.98 7.12
C THR A 21 7.80 0.49 5.68
N PHE A 22 8.59 -0.54 5.44
CA PHE A 22 8.68 -1.26 4.17
C PHE A 22 7.96 -2.60 4.28
N PHE A 23 7.08 -2.87 3.32
CA PHE A 23 6.24 -4.06 3.29
C PHE A 23 6.60 -4.95 2.12
N ILE A 24 6.60 -6.27 2.36
CA ILE A 24 6.69 -7.31 1.33
C ILE A 24 5.43 -8.16 1.45
N ILE A 25 4.76 -8.44 0.34
CA ILE A 25 3.57 -9.29 0.33
C ILE A 25 3.98 -10.75 0.51
N SER A 26 3.64 -11.34 1.66
CA SER A 26 3.86 -12.76 1.94
C SER A 26 2.79 -13.65 1.28
N SER A 27 1.54 -13.18 1.23
CA SER A 27 0.40 -13.87 0.64
C SER A 27 -0.75 -12.89 0.32
N GLY A 28 -1.69 -13.30 -0.53
CA GLY A 28 -2.84 -12.46 -0.91
C GLY A 28 -2.56 -11.50 -2.07
N LYS A 29 -3.44 -10.50 -2.20
CA LYS A 29 -3.43 -9.47 -3.24
C LYS A 29 -3.66 -8.11 -2.59
N VAL A 30 -2.95 -7.09 -3.06
CA VAL A 30 -3.09 -5.71 -2.56
C VAL A 30 -3.34 -4.77 -3.72
N ASN A 31 -4.42 -4.00 -3.64
CA ASN A 31 -4.73 -2.97 -4.63
C ASN A 31 -4.04 -1.66 -4.27
N VAL A 32 -3.26 -1.12 -5.21
CA VAL A 32 -2.66 0.20 -5.09
C VAL A 32 -3.57 1.20 -5.79
N THR A 33 -4.10 2.14 -5.04
CA THR A 33 -4.95 3.23 -5.55
C THR A 33 -4.28 4.58 -5.34
N GLN A 34 -4.58 5.53 -6.22
CA GLN A 34 -4.16 6.92 -6.07
C GLN A 34 -5.38 7.83 -6.01
N GLU A 35 -5.39 8.74 -5.05
CA GLU A 35 -6.33 9.84 -5.00
C GLU A 35 -5.77 10.99 -5.85
N ASP A 36 -6.52 11.38 -6.88
CA ASP A 36 -6.28 12.61 -7.61
C ASP A 36 -7.09 13.75 -6.96
N SER A 37 -6.62 14.98 -7.10
CA SER A 37 -7.04 16.12 -6.25
C SER A 37 -8.56 16.28 -6.06
N ALA A 38 -8.97 16.49 -4.81
CA ALA A 38 -10.30 16.85 -4.28
C ALA A 38 -11.55 16.24 -4.96
N ASN A 39 -12.11 15.20 -4.30
CA ASN A 39 -13.44 14.60 -4.49
C ASN A 39 -13.62 13.61 -5.66
N GLN A 40 -12.55 12.99 -6.15
CA GLN A 40 -12.66 11.88 -7.11
C GLN A 40 -12.49 10.52 -6.44
N GLU A 41 -13.16 9.49 -6.98
CA GLU A 41 -12.95 8.12 -6.52
C GLU A 41 -11.49 7.70 -6.72
N PRO A 42 -10.88 6.94 -5.77
CA PRO A 42 -9.51 6.48 -5.91
C PRO A 42 -9.34 5.70 -7.21
N THR A 43 -8.36 6.08 -8.01
CA THR A 43 -8.04 5.39 -9.26
C THR A 43 -7.16 4.19 -8.97
N HIS A 44 -7.57 3.00 -9.43
CA HIS A 44 -6.75 1.80 -9.34
C HIS A 44 -5.52 1.91 -10.26
N ILE A 45 -4.33 1.76 -9.68
CA ILE A 45 -3.05 1.89 -10.38
C ILE A 45 -2.51 0.51 -10.77
N ARG A 46 -2.43 -0.40 -9.79
CA ARG A 46 -1.93 -1.77 -9.99
C ARG A 46 -2.31 -2.68 -8.83
N GLU A 47 -2.31 -3.99 -9.10
CA GLU A 47 -2.39 -5.03 -8.08
C GLU A 47 -0.97 -5.52 -7.75
N LEU A 48 -0.69 -5.72 -6.47
CA LEU A 48 0.52 -6.36 -5.95
C LEU A 48 0.19 -7.75 -5.43
N THR A 49 1.12 -8.68 -5.63
CA THR A 49 0.99 -10.10 -5.29
C THR A 49 2.20 -10.58 -4.50
N ARG A 50 2.22 -11.86 -4.13
CA ARG A 50 3.31 -12.44 -3.35
C ARG A 50 4.68 -12.14 -3.95
N GLY A 51 5.57 -11.60 -3.12
CA GLY A 51 6.94 -11.22 -3.50
C GLY A 51 7.08 -9.76 -3.94
N ASP A 52 5.98 -9.08 -4.28
CA ASP A 52 5.99 -7.64 -4.50
C ASP A 52 6.16 -6.87 -3.18
N TRP A 53 6.57 -5.62 -3.27
CA TRP A 53 6.82 -4.75 -2.12
C TRP A 53 6.37 -3.31 -2.36
N PHE A 54 6.23 -2.56 -1.28
CA PHE A 54 5.95 -1.12 -1.29
C PHE A 54 6.46 -0.44 -0.02
N GLY A 55 6.46 0.90 -0.02
CA GLY A 55 6.94 1.71 1.10
C GLY A 55 8.40 2.16 0.97
N GLU A 56 9.08 1.85 -0.14
CA GLU A 56 10.48 2.22 -0.37
C GLU A 56 10.71 3.75 -0.37
N LYS A 57 9.73 4.51 -0.85
CA LYS A 57 9.81 5.99 -0.88
C LYS A 57 9.75 6.62 0.51
N ALA A 58 9.16 5.93 1.48
CA ALA A 58 9.05 6.40 2.86
C ALA A 58 10.40 6.32 3.61
N LEU A 59 11.35 5.54 3.09
CA LEU A 59 12.68 5.33 3.67
C LEU A 59 13.76 6.24 3.06
N GLN A 60 13.43 6.99 2.01
CA GLN A 60 14.34 7.95 1.36
C GLN A 60 14.02 9.34 1.91
N GLY A 61 14.65 9.67 3.04
CA GLY A 61 14.69 11.04 3.57
C GLY A 61 15.60 11.95 2.78
#